data_AF-A0AAU5X041-F1
#
_entry.id   AF-A0AAU5X041-F1
#
_cell.length_a   1.000
_cell.length_b   1.000
_cell.length_c   1.000
_cell.angle_alpha   90.00
_cell.angle_beta   90.00
_cell.angle_gamma   90.00
#
_symmetry.space_group_name_H-M   'P 1'
#
loop_
_entity.id
_entity.type
_entity.pdbx_description
1 polymer ?
#
loop_
_entity_poly.entity_id
_entity_poly.type
_entity_poly.pdbx_seq_one_letter_code
_entity_poly.pdbx_strand_id
1 'polypeptide(L)'
;MNEVIHAWCLVNGSWMEREDPVMAICEPYGGDVRAAVANLGYEAWCQVGELPSVPVSLTLYSRETPPLQFLLQLEGNAGNVVEHIFAETLPDAMELLARWTPIARPWYGKGRGGDLRGHAEDGSGRPQEGPGRPETPPARARTRRRSPAPRPVPSPAPSAVDRLASPGA
;
A
#
# COMPACT_ATOMS: atom_id res chain seq x y z
N MET A 1 15.80 11.36 29.84
CA MET A 1 15.06 10.09 29.75
C MET A 1 14.88 9.83 28.28
N ASN A 2 15.43 8.75 27.73
CA ASN A 2 15.17 8.40 26.34
C ASN A 2 13.73 7.90 26.26
N GLU A 3 12.95 8.50 25.35
CA GLU A 3 11.60 8.05 25.06
C GLU A 3 11.67 6.68 24.37
N VAL A 4 10.95 5.70 24.90
CA VAL A 4 10.86 4.38 24.28
C VAL A 4 9.84 4.47 23.16
N ILE A 5 10.29 4.29 21.92
CA ILE A 5 9.42 4.28 20.74
C ILE A 5 8.92 2.85 20.54
N HIS A 6 7.60 2.72 20.43
CA HIS A 6 6.93 1.43 20.22
C HIS A 6 6.52 1.27 18.76
N ALA A 7 6.56 0.02 18.30
CA ALA A 7 6.09 -0.39 16.99
C ALA A 7 5.14 -1.58 17.08
N TRP A 8 4.32 -1.74 16.04
CA TRP A 8 3.42 -2.88 15.91
C TRP A 8 4.16 -4.10 15.38
N CYS A 9 3.85 -5.26 15.94
CA CYS A 9 4.33 -6.55 15.50
C CYS A 9 3.16 -7.51 15.28
N LEU A 10 3.19 -8.21 14.13
CA LEU A 10 2.26 -9.31 13.85
C LEU A 10 2.94 -10.63 14.24
N VAL A 11 2.30 -11.37 15.14
CA VAL A 11 2.80 -12.65 15.64
C VAL A 11 1.67 -13.67 15.65
N ASN A 12 1.81 -14.72 14.83
CA ASN A 12 0.80 -15.76 14.67
C ASN A 12 -0.60 -15.17 14.38
N GLY A 13 -0.66 -14.18 13.48
CA GLY A 13 -1.90 -13.46 13.12
C GLY A 13 -2.47 -12.51 14.17
N SER A 14 -1.79 -12.30 15.30
CA SER A 14 -2.21 -11.37 16.37
C SER A 14 -1.31 -10.14 16.44
N TRP A 15 -1.93 -8.97 16.59
CA TRP A 15 -1.21 -7.70 16.74
C TRP A 15 -0.73 -7.51 18.17
N MET A 16 0.53 -7.13 18.33
CA MET A 16 1.15 -6.78 19.61
C MET A 16 2.00 -5.52 19.48
N GLU A 17 2.08 -4.74 20.54
CA GLU A 17 3.08 -3.67 20.64
C GLU A 17 4.40 -4.23 21.18
N ARG A 18 5.49 -3.75 20.60
CA ARG A 18 6.88 -4.06 20.99
C ARG A 18 7.68 -2.77 20.96
N GLU A 19 8.82 -2.77 21.65
CA GLU A 19 9.82 -1.72 21.45
C GLU A 19 10.33 -1.78 20.01
N ASP A 20 10.48 -0.62 19.37
CA ASP A 20 11.05 -0.52 18.04
C ASP A 20 12.59 -0.55 18.13
N PRO A 21 13.25 -1.66 17.73
CA PRO A 21 14.70 -1.76 17.82
C PRO A 21 15.43 -0.81 16.88
N VAL A 22 14.81 -0.40 15.76
CA VAL A 22 15.40 0.54 14.80
C VAL A 22 15.43 1.94 15.42
N MET A 23 14.31 2.36 16.00
CA MET A 23 14.19 3.67 16.65
C MET A 23 14.90 3.74 18.01
N ALA A 24 15.19 2.60 18.63
CA ALA A 24 16.03 2.54 19.84
C ALA A 24 17.50 2.96 19.57
N ILE A 25 17.99 2.76 18.35
CA ILE A 25 19.37 3.11 17.95
C ILE A 25 19.44 4.27 16.96
N CYS A 26 18.34 4.61 16.32
CA CYS A 26 18.24 5.74 15.41
C CYS A 26 17.92 7.00 16.21
N GLU A 27 18.72 8.05 16.06
CA GLU A 27 18.38 9.33 16.67
C GLU A 27 17.07 9.87 16.06
N PRO A 28 16.11 10.33 16.88
CA PRO A 28 14.77 10.71 16.44
C PRO A 28 14.72 11.92 15.48
N TYR A 29 15.84 12.61 15.25
CA TYR A 29 15.90 13.86 14.47
C TYR A 29 17.03 13.92 13.43
N GLY A 30 17.50 12.79 12.91
CA GLY A 30 18.50 12.80 11.84
C GLY A 30 19.35 11.55 11.69
N GLY A 31 19.03 10.47 12.42
CA GLY A 31 19.70 9.19 12.20
C GLY A 31 19.39 8.63 10.82
N ASP A 32 20.41 8.05 10.19
CA ASP A 32 20.23 7.28 8.97
C ASP A 32 19.49 5.97 9.32
N VAL A 33 18.16 5.97 9.14
CA VAL A 33 17.30 4.81 9.40
C VAL A 33 17.80 3.59 8.62
N ARG A 34 18.30 3.77 7.40
CA ARG A 34 18.82 2.68 6.58
C ARG A 34 20.09 2.08 7.19
N ALA A 35 20.97 2.93 7.72
CA ALA A 35 22.14 2.46 8.45
C ALA A 35 21.75 1.73 9.75
N ALA A 36 20.74 2.23 10.48
CA ALA A 36 20.22 1.57 11.68
C ALA A 36 19.65 0.16 11.37
N VAL A 37 18.83 0.05 10.32
CA VAL A 37 18.28 -1.24 9.84
C VAL A 37 19.42 -2.20 9.50
N ALA A 38 20.43 -1.75 8.73
CA ALA A 38 21.59 -2.57 8.39
C ALA A 38 22.41 -3.00 9.63
N ASN A 39 22.63 -2.10 10.59
CA ASN A 39 23.36 -2.39 11.83
C ASN A 39 22.68 -3.44 12.70
N LEU A 40 21.36 -3.58 12.58
CA LEU A 40 20.56 -4.61 13.25
C LEU A 40 20.55 -5.96 12.51
N GLY A 41 21.28 -6.06 11.41
CA GLY A 41 21.41 -7.27 10.59
C GLY A 41 20.24 -7.50 9.65
N TYR A 42 19.40 -6.49 9.40
CA TYR A 42 18.33 -6.58 8.43
C TYR A 42 18.84 -6.35 7.02
N GLU A 43 18.50 -7.27 6.13
CA GLU A 43 18.79 -7.21 4.70
C GLU A 43 17.50 -7.04 3.92
N ALA A 44 17.52 -6.17 2.90
CA ALA A 44 16.35 -5.94 2.06
C ALA A 44 16.05 -7.19 1.23
N TRP A 45 14.83 -7.71 1.36
CA TRP A 45 14.39 -8.91 0.67
C TRP A 45 13.50 -8.61 -0.53
N CYS A 46 12.54 -7.70 -0.39
CA CYS A 46 11.72 -7.24 -1.51
C CYS A 46 11.30 -5.78 -1.36
N GLN A 47 11.14 -5.08 -2.49
CA GLN A 47 10.64 -3.72 -2.54
C GLN A 47 9.42 -3.62 -3.47
N VAL A 48 8.40 -2.87 -3.04
CA VAL A 48 7.18 -2.60 -3.80
C VAL A 48 6.99 -1.10 -3.91
N GLY A 49 6.97 -0.61 -5.15
CA GLY A 49 6.86 0.81 -5.42
C GLY A 49 8.21 1.53 -5.26
N GLU A 50 8.39 2.59 -6.03
CA GLU A 50 9.60 3.41 -6.02
C GLU A 50 9.19 4.88 -6.02
N LEU A 51 9.65 5.62 -5.00
CA LEU A 51 9.41 7.06 -4.93
C LEU A 51 10.23 7.79 -6.00
N PRO A 52 9.70 8.87 -6.62
CA PRO A 52 8.42 9.51 -6.35
C PRO A 52 7.24 8.97 -7.18
N SER A 53 7.41 7.85 -7.88
CA SER A 53 6.43 7.31 -8.84
C SER A 53 5.16 6.77 -8.18
N VAL A 54 5.20 6.56 -6.86
CA VAL A 54 4.08 6.10 -6.03
C VAL A 54 3.99 6.96 -4.77
N PRO A 55 2.83 7.04 -4.11
CA PRO A 55 2.71 7.80 -2.88
C PRO A 55 3.47 7.18 -1.70
N VAL A 56 3.66 5.85 -1.73
CA VAL A 56 4.30 5.06 -0.66
C VAL A 56 5.12 3.95 -1.31
N SER A 57 6.38 3.78 -0.90
CA SER A 57 7.17 2.58 -1.17
C SER A 57 7.14 1.65 0.05
N LEU A 58 7.23 0.35 -0.19
CA LEU A 58 7.32 -0.67 0.84
C LEU A 58 8.62 -1.44 0.66
N THR A 59 9.37 -1.64 1.74
CA THR A 59 10.52 -2.53 1.72
C THR A 59 10.37 -3.55 2.84
N LEU A 60 10.37 -4.82 2.46
CA LEU A 60 10.44 -5.93 3.40
C LEU A 60 11.90 -6.29 3.61
N TYR A 61 12.33 -6.28 4.86
CA TYR A 61 13.63 -6.73 5.29
C TYR A 61 13.51 -8.03 6.07
N SER A 62 14.57 -8.82 6.06
CA SER A 62 14.73 -10.03 6.86
C SER A 62 16.06 -10.04 7.60
N ARG A 63 16.11 -10.69 8.75
CA ARG A 63 17.36 -11.02 9.46
C ARG A 63 17.30 -12.44 10.00
N GLU A 64 18.47 -13.04 10.20
CA GLU A 64 18.58 -14.44 10.66
C GLU A 64 18.29 -14.62 12.15
N THR A 65 18.48 -13.58 12.96
CA THR A 65 18.45 -13.67 14.42
C THR A 65 17.06 -13.33 14.98
N PRO A 66 16.41 -14.26 15.72
CA PRO A 66 15.19 -13.94 16.47
C PRO A 66 15.52 -13.08 17.70
N PRO A 67 14.53 -12.34 18.26
CA PRO A 67 13.14 -12.17 17.81
C PRO A 67 12.99 -11.14 16.67
N LEU A 68 11.79 -10.93 16.13
CA LEU A 68 11.50 -9.97 15.04
C LEU A 68 12.39 -10.20 13.81
N GLN A 69 12.16 -11.29 13.10
CA GLN A 69 13.01 -11.65 11.95
C GLN A 69 12.68 -10.84 10.69
N PHE A 70 11.53 -10.16 10.65
CA PHE A 70 11.07 -9.41 9.49
C PHE A 70 10.63 -7.99 9.87
N LEU A 71 10.96 -7.04 9.00
CA LEU A 71 10.58 -5.63 9.12
C LEU A 71 9.96 -5.18 7.80
N LEU A 72 8.72 -4.73 7.84
CA LEU A 72 8.10 -3.98 6.76
C LEU A 72 8.28 -2.48 7.04
N GLN A 73 9.06 -1.81 6.20
CA GLN A 73 9.23 -0.37 6.21
C GLN A 73 8.29 0.26 5.18
N LEU A 74 7.57 1.30 5.58
CA LEU A 74 6.74 2.11 4.71
C LEU A 74 7.35 3.50 4.60
N GLU A 75 7.62 3.95 3.38
CA GLU A 75 8.21 5.26 3.14
C GLU A 75 7.30 6.11 2.23
N GLY A 76 6.87 7.27 2.72
CA GLY A 76 6.04 8.20 1.97
C GLY A 76 6.85 9.14 1.05
N ASN A 77 6.19 9.70 0.03
CA ASN A 77 6.76 10.57 -1.02
C ASN A 77 7.38 11.92 -0.54
N ALA A 78 7.59 12.10 0.75
CA ALA A 78 8.25 13.27 1.34
C ALA A 78 9.44 12.89 2.24
N GLY A 79 9.86 11.62 2.27
CA GLY A 79 11.01 11.13 3.06
C GLY A 79 10.88 11.26 4.59
N ASN A 80 9.80 11.86 5.07
CA ASN A 80 9.63 12.25 6.47
C ASN A 80 8.79 11.28 7.29
N VAL A 81 8.12 10.31 6.66
CA VAL A 81 7.30 9.32 7.36
C VAL A 81 7.85 7.95 7.00
N VAL A 82 8.57 7.38 7.96
CA VAL A 82 8.97 5.98 7.96
C VAL A 82 8.19 5.29 9.06
N GLU A 83 7.29 4.38 8.68
CA GLU A 83 6.62 3.50 9.64
C GLU A 83 7.30 2.12 9.62
N HIS A 84 7.53 1.56 10.81
CA HIS A 84 8.06 0.21 10.99
C HIS A 84 6.96 -0.71 11.50
N ILE A 85 6.78 -1.84 10.82
CA ILE A 85 5.91 -2.92 11.26
C ILE A 85 6.71 -4.21 11.23
N PHE A 86 6.72 -4.94 12.34
CA PHE A 86 7.54 -6.14 12.49
C PHE A 86 6.72 -7.43 12.36
N ALA A 87 7.41 -8.52 12.04
CA ALA A 87 6.89 -9.87 12.14
C ALA A 87 7.96 -10.84 12.67
N GLU A 88 7.55 -11.82 13.47
CA GLU A 88 8.46 -12.85 13.99
C GLU A 88 8.63 -14.01 13.00
N THR A 89 7.64 -14.24 12.14
CA THR A 89 7.59 -15.37 11.22
C THR A 89 7.41 -14.92 9.76
N LEU A 90 7.87 -15.75 8.83
CA LEU A 90 7.69 -15.49 7.40
C LEU A 90 6.20 -15.42 7.00
N PRO A 91 5.31 -16.32 7.45
CA PRO A 91 3.88 -16.20 7.16
C PRO A 91 3.28 -14.85 7.57
N ASP A 92 3.61 -14.36 8.77
CA ASP A 92 3.14 -13.05 9.24
C ASP A 92 3.71 -11.92 8.35
N ALA A 93 5.00 -11.99 7.99
CA ALA A 93 5.62 -11.03 7.09
C ALA A 93 4.95 -10.97 5.70
N MET A 94 4.60 -12.13 5.15
CA MET A 94 3.88 -12.21 3.88
C MET A 94 2.44 -11.69 4.00
N GLU A 95 1.78 -11.89 5.14
CA GLU A 95 0.47 -11.27 5.41
C GLU A 95 0.58 -9.75 5.43
N LEU A 96 1.58 -9.20 6.12
CA LEU A 96 1.85 -7.76 6.15
C LEU A 96 2.06 -7.22 4.73
N LEU A 97 2.94 -7.85 3.96
CA LEU A 97 3.21 -7.43 2.58
C LEU A 97 1.93 -7.46 1.74
N ALA A 98 1.13 -8.53 1.82
CA ALA A 98 -0.11 -8.65 1.07
C ALA A 98 -1.15 -7.58 1.46
N ARG A 99 -1.20 -7.20 2.73
CA ARG A 99 -2.12 -6.18 3.26
C ARG A 99 -1.78 -4.78 2.75
N TRP A 100 -0.50 -4.46 2.64
CA TRP A 100 -0.03 -3.10 2.31
C TRP A 100 0.32 -2.88 0.83
N THR A 101 0.69 -3.93 0.10
CA THR A 101 1.02 -3.87 -1.34
C THR A 101 0.01 -3.08 -2.20
N PRO A 102 -1.33 -3.17 -2.01
CA PRO A 102 -2.28 -2.41 -2.82
C PRO A 102 -2.13 -0.89 -2.71
N ILE A 103 -1.62 -0.38 -1.58
CA ILE A 103 -1.47 1.05 -1.30
C ILE A 103 -0.21 1.62 -2.00
N ALA A 104 0.80 0.77 -2.19
CA ALA A 104 2.08 1.13 -2.79
C ALA A 104 2.13 0.95 -4.32
N ARG A 105 1.04 0.48 -4.94
CA ARG A 105 0.96 0.37 -6.40
C ARG A 105 0.56 1.71 -7.01
N PRO A 106 1.12 2.07 -8.19
CA PRO A 106 0.62 3.23 -8.91
C PRO A 106 -0.87 3.07 -9.17
N TRP A 107 -1.63 4.13 -8.94
CA TRP A 107 -3.05 4.17 -9.27
C TRP A 107 -3.21 4.13 -10.80
N TYR A 108 -3.24 2.93 -11.38
CA TYR A 108 -3.74 2.73 -12.73
C TYR A 108 -5.26 2.67 -12.65
N GLY A 109 -5.89 3.85 -12.60
CA GLY A 109 -7.34 4.00 -12.62
C GLY A 109 -7.96 3.15 -13.73
N LYS A 110 -8.74 2.14 -13.34
CA LYS A 110 -9.47 1.31 -14.29
C LYS A 110 -10.63 2.13 -14.84
N GLY A 111 -10.65 2.29 -16.17
CA GLY A 111 -11.49 3.24 -16.87
C GLY A 111 -12.99 3.13 -16.63
N ARG A 112 -13.65 4.28 -16.77
CA ARG A 112 -15.05 4.39 -17.16
C ARG A 112 -15.27 5.68 -17.96
N GLY A 113 -15.49 5.52 -19.26
CA GLY A 113 -16.35 6.35 -20.08
C GLY A 113 -15.85 7.75 -20.44
N GLY A 114 -15.27 7.87 -21.64
CA GLY A 114 -15.01 9.14 -22.27
C GLY A 114 -14.51 8.92 -23.69
N ASP A 115 -15.40 8.45 -24.57
CA ASP A 115 -15.23 8.55 -26.00
C ASP A 115 -14.88 10.00 -26.37
N LEU A 116 -13.62 10.27 -26.67
CA LEU A 116 -13.23 11.33 -27.59
C LEU A 116 -12.17 10.79 -28.54
N ARG A 117 -12.70 10.10 -29.53
CA ARG A 117 -12.19 9.99 -30.90
C ARG A 117 -11.61 11.34 -31.34
N GLY A 118 -10.35 11.34 -31.76
CA GLY A 118 -9.70 12.53 -32.29
C GLY A 118 -8.34 12.25 -32.92
N HIS A 119 -8.23 11.12 -33.63
CA HIS A 119 -7.13 10.95 -34.58
C HIS A 119 -7.44 11.83 -35.80
N ALA A 120 -6.53 12.75 -36.08
CA ALA A 120 -6.48 13.53 -37.30
C ALA A 120 -6.39 12.61 -38.52
N GLU A 121 -7.23 12.85 -39.54
CA GLU A 121 -6.86 12.74 -40.96
C GLU A 121 -7.73 13.71 -41.77
N ASP A 122 -7.08 14.74 -42.32
CA ASP A 122 -7.55 15.52 -43.46
C ASP A 122 -7.63 14.62 -44.71
N GLY A 123 -8.69 14.73 -45.51
CA GLY A 123 -8.70 14.18 -46.87
C GLY A 123 -10.04 13.67 -47.39
N SER A 124 -10.89 14.61 -47.83
CA SER A 124 -11.73 14.54 -49.06
C SER A 124 -12.45 13.22 -49.45
N GLY A 125 -13.79 13.24 -49.42
CA GLY A 125 -14.64 12.32 -50.21
C GLY A 125 -16.10 12.24 -49.77
N ARG A 126 -17.02 12.87 -50.54
CA ARG A 126 -18.49 12.96 -50.36
C ARG A 126 -19.22 11.62 -50.68
N PRO A 127 -20.56 11.49 -50.50
CA PRO A 127 -21.21 10.33 -49.88
C PRO A 127 -21.98 9.43 -50.87
N GLN A 128 -22.30 8.19 -50.47
CA GLN A 128 -23.42 7.45 -51.04
C GLN A 128 -24.23 6.70 -49.96
N GLU A 129 -25.55 6.83 -50.10
CA GLU A 129 -26.62 6.24 -49.31
C GLU A 129 -26.79 4.73 -49.58
N GLY A 130 -27.37 4.00 -48.62
CA GLY A 130 -27.88 2.65 -48.83
C GLY A 130 -28.13 1.84 -47.55
N PRO A 131 -29.39 1.56 -47.16
CA PRO A 131 -29.75 0.97 -45.86
C PRO A 131 -29.81 -0.57 -45.92
N GLY A 132 -29.38 -1.23 -44.84
CA GLY A 132 -29.46 -2.69 -44.74
C GLY A 132 -29.27 -3.19 -43.32
N ARG A 133 -30.36 -3.25 -42.56
CA ARG A 133 -30.47 -4.00 -41.29
C ARG A 133 -30.63 -5.49 -41.64
N PRO A 134 -30.00 -6.41 -40.89
CA PRO A 134 -30.80 -7.37 -40.12
C PRO A 134 -30.17 -7.68 -38.76
N GLU A 135 -30.94 -7.56 -37.68
CA GLU A 135 -31.58 -8.66 -36.94
C GLU A 135 -30.75 -9.17 -35.77
N THR A 136 -31.36 -9.05 -34.60
CA THR A 136 -30.85 -9.42 -33.27
C THR A 136 -31.11 -10.90 -33.02
N PRO A 137 -30.16 -11.68 -32.45
CA PRO A 137 -30.49 -12.95 -31.83
C PRO A 137 -30.82 -12.78 -30.33
N PRO A 138 -31.69 -13.64 -29.76
CA PRO A 138 -32.36 -13.41 -28.48
C PRO A 138 -31.49 -13.70 -27.26
N ALA A 139 -31.84 -13.00 -26.18
CA ALA A 139 -31.29 -13.12 -24.84
C ALA A 139 -31.39 -14.56 -24.29
N ARG A 140 -30.25 -15.16 -23.96
CA ARG A 140 -30.20 -16.32 -23.05
C ARG A 140 -29.91 -15.85 -21.63
N ALA A 141 -30.88 -16.12 -20.77
CA ALA A 141 -30.80 -15.98 -19.32
C ALA A 141 -29.54 -16.67 -18.76
N ARG A 142 -28.72 -15.90 -18.04
CA ARG A 142 -27.74 -16.43 -17.09
C ARG A 142 -28.03 -15.85 -15.71
N THR A 143 -28.64 -16.73 -14.92
CA THR A 143 -28.65 -16.86 -13.47
C THR A 143 -27.81 -15.81 -12.72
N ARG A 144 -28.48 -14.89 -12.03
CA ARG A 144 -27.90 -14.05 -10.98
C ARG A 144 -27.33 -14.95 -9.87
N ARG A 145 -26.02 -15.21 -9.89
CA ARG A 145 -25.31 -15.48 -8.62
C ARG A 145 -25.19 -14.15 -7.90
N ARG A 146 -25.89 -14.01 -6.77
CA ARG A 146 -25.67 -12.92 -5.83
C ARG A 146 -24.21 -12.97 -5.40
N SER A 147 -23.44 -11.93 -5.74
CA SER A 147 -22.15 -11.67 -5.11
C SER A 147 -22.38 -11.48 -3.60
N PRO A 148 -21.56 -12.08 -2.72
CA PRO A 148 -21.59 -11.70 -1.31
C PRO A 148 -21.20 -10.23 -1.20
N ALA A 149 -21.93 -9.48 -0.36
CA ALA A 149 -21.62 -8.08 -0.07
C ALA A 149 -20.17 -7.96 0.46
N PRO A 150 -19.44 -6.89 0.12
CA PRO A 150 -18.14 -6.64 0.70
C PRO A 150 -18.30 -6.51 2.23
N ARG A 151 -17.47 -7.24 2.98
CA ARG A 151 -17.38 -7.07 4.44
C ARG A 151 -16.91 -5.64 4.74
N PRO A 152 -17.44 -4.98 5.77
CA PRO A 152 -16.95 -3.67 6.17
C PRO A 152 -15.47 -3.79 6.55
N VAL A 153 -14.67 -2.92 5.94
CA VAL A 153 -13.26 -2.72 6.31
C VAL A 153 -13.28 -1.98 7.66
N PRO A 154 -12.63 -2.48 8.72
CA PRO A 154 -12.49 -1.69 9.94
C PRO A 154 -11.64 -0.45 9.64
N SER A 155 -12.12 0.71 10.09
CA SER A 155 -11.41 1.99 9.98
C SER A 155 -9.97 1.88 10.50
N PRO A 156 -9.01 2.60 9.90
CA PRO A 156 -7.69 2.76 10.49
C PRO A 156 -7.83 3.33 11.91
N ALA A 157 -7.00 2.84 12.83
CA ALA A 157 -6.89 3.39 14.18
C ALA A 157 -6.60 4.90 14.09
N PRO A 158 -7.11 5.71 15.03
CA PRO A 158 -6.89 7.15 15.01
C PRO A 158 -5.38 7.45 15.05
N SER A 159 -4.90 8.23 14.07
CA SER A 159 -3.54 8.74 14.06
C SER A 159 -3.24 9.46 15.37
N ALA A 160 -2.05 9.25 15.92
CA ALA A 160 -1.55 9.91 17.12
C ALA A 160 -1.47 11.45 17.00
N VAL A 161 -1.70 12.00 15.81
CA VAL A 161 -1.66 13.43 15.49
C VAL A 161 -2.93 14.18 15.97
N ASP A 162 -4.03 13.49 16.31
CA ASP A 162 -5.29 14.13 16.71
C ASP A 162 -5.38 14.53 18.21
N ARG A 163 -4.32 14.34 19.01
CA ARG A 163 -4.34 14.71 20.45
C ARG A 163 -3.80 16.10 20.79
N LEU A 164 -3.51 16.93 19.80
CA LEU A 164 -3.00 18.29 19.99
C LEU A 164 -4.00 19.36 19.48
N ALA A 165 -5.23 19.30 19.97
CA ALA A 165 -6.16 20.42 19.84
C ALA A 165 -7.12 20.50 21.03
N SER A 166 -6.59 20.89 22.19
CA SER A 166 -7.36 21.57 23.24
C SER A 166 -6.41 22.42 24.08
N PRO A 167 -6.36 23.74 23.85
CA PRO A 167 -5.85 24.67 24.84
C PRO A 167 -6.98 24.94 25.84
N GLY A 168 -6.90 24.30 27.01
CA GLY A 168 -7.77 24.61 28.15
C GLY A 168 -7.03 25.50 29.13
N ALA A 169 -7.30 26.80 29.06
CA ALA A 169 -7.29 27.70 30.21
C ALA A 169 -8.64 27.61 30.93
#